data_AF-A0A423HS78-F1
#
_entry.id   AF-A0A423HS78-F1
#
_cell.length_a   1.000
_cell.length_b   1.000
_cell.length_c   1.000
_cell.angle_alpha   90.00
_cell.angle_beta   90.00
_cell.angle_gamma   90.00
#
_symmetry.space_group_name_H-M   'P 1'
#
loop_
_entity.id
_entity.type
_entity.pdbx_description
1 polymer ?
#
loop_
_entity_poly.entity_id
_entity_poly.type
_entity_poly.pdbx_seq_one_letter_code
_entity_poly.pdbx_strand_id
1 'polypeptide(L)'
;MSGDQALEQQITALGLTAPRVTLAQIEALTRSLSFHTYVIPGTTTTVAAAIDAAGFVVALGTSSCVSPANFHEKLGRDAAISKAKTLAADELWKLEGYRLSKNLQQACKSGLLAGLGAYVNEGLGGDQSFVGDVASGFCAELMVPAAGRAHHNGAAEKV
;
A
#
# COMPACT_ATOMS: atom_id res chain seq x y z
N MET A 1 -2.23 20.11 -17.08
CA MET A 1 -1.26 20.08 -15.97
C MET A 1 -2.05 19.69 -14.74
N SER A 2 -1.80 18.51 -14.15
CA SER A 2 -2.46 18.19 -12.87
C SER A 2 -1.96 19.15 -11.78
N GLY A 3 -2.76 19.40 -10.74
CA GLY A 3 -2.36 20.31 -9.65
C GLY A 3 -1.02 19.94 -9.02
N ASP A 4 -0.75 18.63 -8.91
CA ASP A 4 0.49 18.09 -8.35
C ASP A 4 1.73 18.38 -9.20
N GLN A 5 1.61 18.37 -10.53
CA GLN A 5 2.70 18.74 -11.43
C GLN A 5 3.07 20.22 -11.30
N ALA A 6 2.07 21.10 -11.16
CA ALA A 6 2.29 22.51 -10.95
C ALA A 6 2.95 22.80 -9.58
N LEU A 7 2.57 22.04 -8.55
CA LEU A 7 3.19 22.12 -7.24
C LEU A 7 4.68 21.72 -7.28
N GLU A 8 5.03 20.60 -7.91
CA GLU A 8 6.43 20.15 -7.98
C GLU A 8 7.32 21.12 -8.77
N GLN A 9 6.77 21.76 -9.81
CA GLN A 9 7.47 22.82 -10.54
C GLN A 9 7.78 24.02 -9.64
N GLN A 10 6.83 24.44 -8.79
CA GLN A 10 7.05 25.53 -7.83
C GLN A 10 8.09 25.16 -6.77
N ILE A 11 8.03 23.95 -6.22
CA ILE A 11 9.01 23.45 -5.24
C ILE A 11 10.42 23.48 -5.83
N THR A 12 10.55 23.01 -7.08
CA THR A 12 11.83 23.01 -7.81
C THR A 12 12.33 24.42 -8.10
N ALA A 13 11.43 25.32 -8.53
CA ALA A 13 11.76 26.72 -8.78
C ALA A 13 12.24 27.46 -7.52
N LEU A 14 11.75 27.06 -6.34
CA LEU A 14 12.19 27.56 -5.04
C LEU A 14 13.50 26.92 -4.53
N GLY A 15 14.10 25.98 -5.27
CA GLY A 15 15.34 25.32 -4.86
C GLY A 15 15.19 24.41 -3.64
N LEU A 16 13.96 23.98 -3.31
CA LEU A 16 13.70 23.11 -2.18
C LEU A 16 14.13 21.68 -2.53
N THR A 17 15.32 21.26 -2.14
CA THR A 17 15.93 19.96 -2.53
C THR A 17 15.85 18.86 -1.46
N ALA A 18 15.14 19.11 -0.36
CA ALA A 18 14.97 18.12 0.70
C ALA A 18 14.30 16.82 0.18
N PRO A 19 14.66 15.64 0.72
CA PRO A 19 14.07 14.36 0.34
C PRO A 19 12.54 14.39 0.48
N ARG A 20 11.84 13.93 -0.56
CA ARG A 20 10.38 13.87 -0.62
C ARG A 20 9.91 12.76 -1.54
N VAL A 21 8.65 12.38 -1.39
CA VAL A 21 7.93 11.51 -2.33
C VAL A 21 7.47 12.37 -3.51
N THR A 22 7.57 11.85 -4.73
CA THR A 22 7.17 12.59 -5.94
C THR A 22 5.93 11.98 -6.59
N LEU A 23 5.20 12.81 -7.33
CA LEU A 23 4.03 12.34 -8.08
C LEU A 23 4.38 11.18 -9.03
N ALA A 24 5.51 11.27 -9.73
CA ALA A 24 5.95 10.24 -10.66
C ALA A 24 6.16 8.88 -9.97
N GLN A 25 6.64 8.88 -8.72
CA GLN A 25 6.77 7.66 -7.91
C GLN A 25 5.39 7.08 -7.56
N ILE A 26 4.45 7.92 -7.11
CA ILE A 26 3.09 7.47 -6.77
C ILE A 26 2.35 6.94 -8.00
N GLU A 27 2.47 7.61 -9.14
CA GLU A 27 1.88 7.13 -10.39
C GLU A 27 2.49 5.79 -10.82
N ALA A 28 3.80 5.60 -10.63
CA ALA A 28 4.47 4.34 -10.94
C ALA A 28 3.99 3.19 -10.04
N LEU A 29 3.89 3.43 -8.73
CA LEU A 29 3.36 2.46 -7.77
C LEU A 29 1.90 2.13 -8.04
N THR A 30 1.08 3.15 -8.31
CA THR A 30 -0.34 2.96 -8.66
C THR A 30 -0.49 2.15 -9.95
N ARG A 31 0.41 2.33 -10.92
CA ARG A 31 0.44 1.55 -12.17
C ARG A 31 0.86 0.09 -11.96
N SER A 32 1.64 -0.22 -10.91
CA SER A 32 2.06 -1.59 -10.63
C SER A 32 1.05 -2.38 -9.79
N LEU A 33 -0.04 -1.76 -9.33
CA LEU A 33 -1.09 -2.46 -8.60
C LEU A 33 -1.89 -3.40 -9.51
N SER A 34 -2.20 -4.57 -8.97
CA SER A 34 -3.18 -5.50 -9.54
C SER A 34 -4.55 -5.24 -8.93
N PHE A 35 -5.62 -5.54 -9.66
CA PHE A 35 -6.99 -5.34 -9.19
C PHE A 35 -7.78 -6.65 -9.24
N HIS A 36 -8.30 -7.05 -8.08
CA HIS A 36 -9.19 -8.21 -7.95
C HIS A 36 -10.58 -7.74 -7.57
N THR A 37 -11.61 -8.26 -8.23
CA THR A 37 -12.99 -7.83 -8.00
C THR A 37 -13.89 -8.96 -7.55
N TYR A 38 -14.82 -8.65 -6.66
CA TYR A 38 -15.80 -9.60 -6.15
C TYR A 38 -17.18 -8.93 -6.04
N VAL A 39 -18.21 -9.60 -6.55
CA VAL A 39 -19.60 -9.18 -6.38
C VAL A 39 -20.13 -9.87 -5.13
N ILE A 40 -20.65 -9.10 -4.17
CA ILE A 40 -21.17 -9.65 -2.93
C ILE A 40 -22.51 -10.35 -3.21
N PRO A 41 -22.62 -11.67 -2.96
CA PRO A 41 -23.83 -12.43 -3.25
C PRO A 41 -25.07 -11.86 -2.57
N GLY A 42 -26.20 -11.90 -3.26
CA GLY A 42 -27.46 -11.32 -2.76
C GLY A 42 -27.49 -9.78 -2.75
N THR A 43 -26.46 -9.12 -3.28
CA THR A 43 -26.41 -7.65 -3.39
C THR A 43 -26.07 -7.22 -4.82
N THR A 44 -26.11 -5.92 -5.06
CA THR A 44 -25.66 -5.24 -6.29
C THR A 44 -24.27 -4.62 -6.12
N THR A 45 -23.55 -4.98 -5.07
CA THR A 45 -22.26 -4.36 -4.72
C THR A 45 -21.10 -5.13 -5.30
N THR A 46 -20.26 -4.43 -6.05
CA THR A 46 -18.96 -4.90 -6.52
C THR A 46 -17.86 -4.24 -5.70
N VAL A 47 -16.99 -5.05 -5.13
CA VAL A 47 -15.76 -4.62 -4.44
C VAL A 47 -14.58 -4.83 -5.36
N ALA A 48 -13.62 -3.91 -5.36
CA ALA A 48 -12.33 -4.06 -6.03
C ALA A 48 -11.20 -3.83 -5.02
N ALA A 49 -10.27 -4.76 -4.93
CA ALA A 49 -9.06 -4.65 -4.12
C ALA A 49 -7.88 -4.26 -5.00
N ALA A 50 -7.18 -3.17 -4.63
CA ALA A 50 -5.92 -2.76 -5.22
C ALA A 50 -4.78 -3.41 -4.42
N ILE A 51 -4.01 -4.28 -5.07
CA ILE A 51 -3.05 -5.17 -4.41
C ILE A 51 -1.67 -4.95 -5.03
N ASP A 52 -0.67 -4.73 -4.18
CA ASP A 52 0.71 -4.57 -4.62
C ASP A 52 1.37 -5.91 -5.00
N ALA A 53 2.63 -5.86 -5.45
CA ALA A 53 3.36 -7.06 -5.85
C ALA A 53 3.70 -8.00 -4.67
N ALA A 54 3.66 -7.49 -3.42
CA ALA A 54 3.90 -8.28 -2.21
C ALA A 54 2.60 -8.93 -1.67
N GLY A 55 1.45 -8.65 -2.30
CA GLY A 55 0.14 -9.15 -1.85
C GLY A 55 -0.53 -8.27 -0.79
N PHE A 56 0.00 -7.08 -0.52
CA PHE A 56 -0.62 -6.13 0.41
C PHE A 56 -1.78 -5.40 -0.27
N VAL A 57 -2.94 -5.39 0.40
CA VAL A 57 -4.11 -4.64 -0.05
C VAL A 57 -3.94 -3.18 0.31
N VAL A 58 -3.62 -2.35 -0.68
CA VAL A 58 -3.40 -0.92 -0.51
C VAL A 58 -4.73 -0.19 -0.26
N ALA A 59 -5.76 -0.50 -1.03
CA ALA A 59 -7.08 0.12 -0.89
C ALA A 59 -8.21 -0.76 -1.43
N LEU A 60 -9.43 -0.49 -0.97
CA LEU A 60 -10.66 -1.12 -1.43
C LEU A 60 -11.60 -0.08 -2.06
N GLY A 61 -12.00 -0.32 -3.31
CA GLY A 61 -13.03 0.44 -4.00
C GLY A 61 -14.35 -0.32 -4.04
N THR A 62 -15.46 0.42 -4.04
CA THR A 62 -16.82 -0.16 -4.11
C THR A 62 -17.70 0.55 -5.13
N SER A 63 -18.53 -0.22 -5.82
CA SER A 63 -19.59 0.26 -6.71
C SER A 63 -20.88 -0.50 -6.44
N SER A 64 -22.00 0.20 -6.26
CA SER A 64 -23.28 -0.39 -5.89
C SER A 64 -24.43 0.38 -6.55
N CYS A 65 -25.55 -0.29 -6.82
CA CYS A 65 -26.79 0.35 -7.27
C CYS A 65 -27.98 -0.10 -6.42
N VAL A 66 -28.99 0.74 -6.24
CA VAL A 66 -30.11 0.41 -5.34
C VAL A 66 -31.02 -0.70 -5.91
N SER A 67 -31.27 -0.67 -7.23
CA SER A 67 -32.15 -1.62 -7.92
C SER A 67 -31.34 -2.69 -8.65
N PRO A 68 -31.61 -4.00 -8.42
CA PRO A 68 -31.00 -5.08 -9.20
C PRO A 68 -31.24 -4.98 -10.70
N ALA A 69 -32.35 -4.35 -11.14
CA ALA A 69 -32.61 -4.13 -12.57
C ALA A 69 -31.58 -3.22 -13.24
N ASN A 70 -30.89 -2.37 -12.46
CA ASN A 70 -29.81 -1.50 -12.94
C ASN A 70 -28.42 -2.15 -12.78
N PHE A 71 -28.34 -3.38 -12.27
CA PHE A 71 -27.06 -4.04 -12.05
C PHE A 71 -26.44 -4.45 -13.38
N HIS A 72 -25.24 -3.93 -13.65
CA HIS A 72 -24.46 -4.29 -14.81
C HIS A 72 -23.02 -4.60 -14.39
N GLU A 73 -22.68 -5.88 -14.36
CA GLU A 73 -21.44 -6.39 -13.76
C GLU A 73 -20.18 -5.71 -14.31
N LYS A 74 -20.08 -5.54 -15.64
CA LYS A 74 -18.93 -4.86 -16.26
C LYS A 74 -18.81 -3.40 -15.81
N LEU A 75 -19.90 -2.64 -15.82
CA LEU A 75 -19.88 -1.24 -15.38
C LEU A 75 -19.57 -1.13 -13.88
N GLY A 76 -20.14 -2.00 -13.06
CA GLY A 76 -19.85 -2.10 -11.64
C GLY A 76 -18.37 -2.38 -11.36
N ARG A 77 -17.79 -3.33 -12.09
CA ARG A 77 -16.35 -3.68 -12.03
C ARG A 77 -15.47 -2.50 -12.42
N ASP A 78 -15.71 -1.91 -13.59
CA ASP A 78 -14.91 -0.79 -14.11
C ASP A 78 -14.94 0.40 -13.14
N ALA A 79 -16.12 0.71 -12.57
CA ALA A 79 -16.29 1.77 -11.57
C ALA A 79 -15.61 1.44 -10.23
N ALA A 80 -15.74 0.21 -9.73
CA ALA A 80 -15.10 -0.20 -8.49
C ALA A 80 -13.57 -0.16 -8.60
N ILE A 81 -13.01 -0.60 -9.73
CA ILE A 81 -11.56 -0.51 -10.03
C ILE A 81 -11.12 0.95 -10.10
N SER A 82 -11.85 1.81 -10.81
CA SER A 82 -11.51 3.23 -10.91
C SER A 82 -11.46 3.88 -9.52
N LYS A 83 -12.45 3.57 -8.65
CA LYS A 83 -12.48 4.08 -7.28
C LYS A 83 -11.33 3.53 -6.43
N ALA A 84 -11.06 2.22 -6.52
CA ALA A 84 -9.95 1.59 -5.82
C ALA A 84 -8.61 2.21 -6.23
N LYS A 85 -8.42 2.54 -7.51
CA LYS A 85 -7.20 3.17 -8.02
C LYS A 85 -6.99 4.57 -7.44
N THR A 86 -8.04 5.40 -7.38
CA THR A 86 -7.96 6.72 -6.77
C THR A 86 -7.62 6.64 -5.29
N LEU A 87 -8.35 5.79 -4.54
CA LEU A 87 -8.08 5.58 -3.11
C LEU A 87 -6.67 5.04 -2.86
N ALA A 88 -6.19 4.14 -3.72
CA ALA A 88 -4.84 3.60 -3.60
C ALA A 88 -3.77 4.68 -3.82
N ALA A 89 -3.96 5.60 -4.78
CA ALA A 89 -3.01 6.70 -4.97
C ALA A 89 -2.92 7.59 -3.72
N ASP A 90 -4.07 7.90 -3.10
CA ASP A 90 -4.13 8.69 -1.87
C ASP A 90 -3.46 7.97 -0.68
N GLU A 91 -3.72 6.67 -0.51
CA GLU A 91 -3.08 5.87 0.54
C GLU A 91 -1.57 5.70 0.29
N LEU A 92 -1.14 5.53 -0.96
CA LEU A 92 0.27 5.44 -1.31
C LEU A 92 1.03 6.72 -0.95
N TRP A 93 0.45 7.90 -1.13
CA TRP A 93 1.07 9.16 -0.66
C TRP A 93 1.38 9.11 0.84
N LYS A 94 0.42 8.66 1.64
CA LYS A 94 0.56 8.54 3.10
C LYS A 94 1.58 7.46 3.48
N LEU A 95 1.50 6.29 2.87
CA LEU A 95 2.37 5.15 3.15
C LEU A 95 3.82 5.43 2.74
N GLU A 96 4.04 5.97 1.55
CA GLU A 96 5.38 6.32 1.06
C GLU A 96 5.99 7.47 1.86
N GLY A 97 5.19 8.45 2.28
CA GLY A 97 5.63 9.52 3.17
C GLY A 97 6.08 8.97 4.54
N TYR A 98 5.30 8.04 5.10
CA TYR A 98 5.67 7.36 6.34
C TYR A 98 6.95 6.52 6.19
N ARG A 99 7.05 5.72 5.12
CA ARG A 99 8.22 4.90 4.79
C ARG A 99 9.48 5.77 4.65
N LEU A 100 9.40 6.88 3.92
CA LEU A 100 10.51 7.82 3.75
C LEU A 100 10.94 8.40 5.09
N SER A 101 10.00 8.84 5.94
CA SER A 101 10.30 9.38 7.27
C SER A 101 11.06 8.38 8.14
N LYS A 102 10.61 7.11 8.18
CA LYS A 102 11.29 6.04 8.94
C LYS A 102 12.68 5.72 8.39
N ASN A 103 12.82 5.68 7.07
CA ASN A 103 14.12 5.43 6.43
C ASN A 103 15.12 6.55 6.72
N LEU A 104 14.70 7.83 6.69
CA LEU A 104 15.56 8.97 7.03
C LEU A 104 16.01 8.92 8.49
N GLN A 105 15.10 8.63 9.42
CA GLN A 105 15.42 8.45 10.84
C GLN A 105 16.46 7.34 11.03
N GLN A 106 16.27 6.18 10.39
CA GLN A 106 17.18 5.04 10.52
C GLN A 106 18.55 5.31 9.89
N ALA A 107 18.58 5.93 8.71
CA ALA A 107 19.82 6.32 8.03
C ALA A 107 20.62 7.31 8.88
N CYS A 108 19.93 8.23 9.57
CA CYS A 108 20.60 9.17 10.45
C CYS A 108 21.16 8.50 11.72
N LYS A 109 20.40 7.59 12.36
CA LYS A 109 20.84 6.84 13.55
C LYS A 109 22.04 5.94 13.26
N SER A 110 22.07 5.30 12.09
CA SER A 110 23.16 4.42 11.68
C SER A 110 24.43 5.16 11.22
N GLY A 111 24.39 6.50 11.14
CA GLY A 111 25.52 7.31 10.66
C GLY A 111 25.86 7.06 9.19
N LEU A 112 24.97 6.40 8.43
CA LEU A 112 25.23 5.94 7.06
C LEU A 112 25.37 7.10 6.07
N LEU A 113 24.89 8.29 6.43
CA LEU A 113 24.90 9.49 5.59
C LEU A 113 25.24 10.73 6.41
N ALA A 114 26.40 11.33 6.14
CA ALA A 114 26.75 12.66 6.65
C ALA A 114 25.75 13.71 6.13
N GLY A 115 25.19 14.53 7.02
CA GLY A 115 24.28 15.63 6.66
C GLY A 115 22.78 15.39 6.94
N LEU A 116 22.38 14.21 7.42
CA LEU A 116 20.98 13.93 7.81
C LEU A 116 20.65 14.31 9.26
N GLY A 117 21.56 14.93 10.00
CA GLY A 117 21.39 15.28 11.42
C GLY A 117 20.13 16.09 11.73
N ALA A 118 19.66 16.90 10.77
CA ALA A 118 18.42 17.67 10.88
C ALA A 118 17.15 16.80 10.99
N TYR A 119 17.23 15.53 10.61
CA TYR A 119 16.12 14.58 10.70
C TYR A 119 16.17 13.69 11.95
N VAL A 120 17.13 13.88 12.86
CA VAL A 120 17.11 13.16 14.14
C VAL A 120 15.99 13.73 15.02
N ASN A 121 15.11 12.87 15.51
CA ASN A 121 14.25 13.22 16.62
C ASN A 121 14.74 12.52 17.88
N GLU A 122 15.41 13.27 18.77
CA GLU A 122 15.94 12.76 20.04
C GLU A 122 14.86 12.27 21.01
N GLY A 123 13.60 12.71 20.83
CA GLY A 123 12.45 12.30 21.65
C GLY A 123 11.80 10.98 21.23
N LEU A 124 12.12 10.45 20.04
CA LEU A 124 11.70 9.11 19.63
C LEU A 124 12.71 8.09 20.19
N GLY A 125 12.48 7.69 21.45
CA GLY A 125 13.22 6.63 22.13
C GLY A 125 13.49 5.46 21.18
N GLY A 126 14.72 4.95 21.18
CA GLY A 126 15.19 3.99 20.19
C GLY A 126 14.33 2.73 20.18
N ASP A 127 13.35 2.68 19.28
CA ASP A 127 12.54 1.50 19.07
C ASP A 127 13.39 0.47 18.29
N GLN A 128 14.26 -0.21 19.03
CA GLN A 128 15.09 -1.34 18.59
C GLN A 128 14.22 -2.59 18.28
N SER A 129 12.90 -2.49 18.42
CA SER A 129 11.92 -3.56 18.30
C SER A 129 11.69 -4.04 16.85
N PHE A 130 11.83 -3.19 15.83
CA PHE A 130 11.51 -3.60 14.45
C PHE A 130 12.52 -4.59 13.84
N VAL A 131 13.81 -4.51 14.19
CA VAL A 131 14.82 -5.49 13.75
C VAL A 131 14.80 -6.73 14.66
N GLY A 132 14.50 -6.54 15.95
CA GLY A 132 14.40 -7.62 16.94
C GLY A 132 13.23 -8.56 16.68
N ASP A 133 12.04 -8.04 16.37
CA ASP A 133 10.81 -8.84 16.21
C ASP A 133 10.77 -9.61 14.89
N VAL A 134 11.34 -9.05 13.82
CA VAL A 134 11.50 -9.76 12.53
C VAL A 134 12.54 -10.88 12.65
N ALA A 135 13.65 -10.64 13.36
CA ALA A 135 14.69 -11.66 13.59
C ALA A 135 14.20 -12.77 14.53
N SER A 136 13.43 -12.44 15.57
CA SER A 136 12.87 -13.44 16.49
C SER A 136 11.70 -14.24 15.88
N GLY A 137 10.92 -13.66 14.96
CA GLY A 137 9.94 -14.39 14.14
C GLY A 137 10.58 -15.47 13.25
N PHE A 138 11.70 -15.14 12.57
CA PHE A 138 12.45 -16.13 11.76
C PHE A 138 13.13 -17.21 12.62
N CYS A 139 13.65 -16.86 13.80
CA CYS A 139 14.25 -17.83 14.72
C CYS A 139 13.24 -18.82 15.31
N ALA A 140 11.99 -18.40 15.55
CA ALA A 140 10.95 -19.28 16.08
C ALA A 140 10.45 -20.31 15.04
N GLU A 141 10.35 -19.93 13.76
CA GLU A 141 9.88 -20.82 12.70
C GLU A 141 10.92 -21.91 12.35
N LEU A 142 12.22 -21.63 12.50
CA LEU A 142 13.29 -22.62 12.35
C LEU A 142 13.39 -23.63 13.49
N MET A 143 12.66 -23.43 14.60
CA MET A 143 12.63 -24.33 15.75
C MET A 143 11.39 -25.23 15.81
N VAL A 144 10.44 -25.09 14.87
CA VAL A 144 9.28 -26.00 14.79
C VAL A 144 9.65 -27.19 13.89
N PRO A 145 9.74 -28.42 14.42
CA PRO A 145 10.04 -29.59 13.61
C PRO A 145 8.93 -29.80 12.56
N ALA A 146 9.34 -30.10 11.33
CA ALA A 146 8.48 -30.34 10.19
C ALA A 146 7.55 -31.54 10.42
N ALA A 147 6.41 -31.32 11.04
CA ALA A 147 5.34 -32.31 11.17
C ALA A 147 4.00 -31.66 10.81
N GLY A 148 3.52 -31.94 9.60
CA GLY A 148 2.09 -31.92 9.30
C GLY A 148 1.51 -30.67 8.63
N ARG A 149 2.02 -30.24 7.47
CA ARG A 149 1.17 -29.50 6.51
C ARG A 149 0.40 -30.51 5.65
N ALA A 150 -0.76 -30.92 6.13
CA ALA A 150 -1.75 -31.60 5.30
C ALA A 150 -2.36 -30.57 4.33
N HIS A 151 -2.10 -30.74 3.04
CA HIS A 151 -2.86 -30.06 1.99
C HIS A 151 -4.29 -30.61 1.97
N HIS A 152 -5.24 -29.89 2.55
CA HIS A 152 -6.66 -30.10 2.26
C HIS A 152 -7.06 -29.19 1.09
N ASN A 153 -6.91 -29.72 -0.12
CA ASN A 153 -7.72 -29.33 -1.27
C ASN A 153 -9.10 -29.98 -1.11
N GLY A 154 -10.14 -29.18 -0.86
CA GLY A 154 -11.53 -29.58 -0.97
C GLY A 154 -12.29 -28.42 -1.62
N ALA A 155 -12.50 -28.47 -2.93
CA ALA A 155 -13.67 -29.06 -3.58
C ALA A 155 -14.82 -28.06 -3.65
N ALA A 156 -15.10 -27.63 -4.89
CA ALA A 156 -16.27 -26.89 -5.28
C ALA A 156 -17.55 -27.65 -4.86
N GLU A 157 -18.49 -26.95 -4.26
CA GLU A 157 -19.84 -27.46 -4.05
C GLU A 157 -20.84 -26.51 -4.74
N LYS A 158 -21.46 -27.06 -5.79
CA LYS A 158 -22.68 -26.55 -6.41
C LYS A 158 -23.84 -26.81 -5.47
N VAL A 159 -24.65 -25.79 -5.19
CA VAL A 159 -26.13 -25.88 -5.11
C VAL A 159 -26.70 -24.60 -5.69
#